data_AF-A0A7S1HEL9-F1
#
_entry.id   AF-A0A7S1HEL9-F1
#
_cell.length_a   1.000
_cell.length_b   1.000
_cell.length_c   1.000
_cell.angle_alpha   90.00
_cell.angle_beta   90.00
_cell.angle_gamma   90.00
#
_symmetry.space_group_name_H-M   'P 1'
#
loop_
_entity.id
_entity.type
_entity.pdbx_description
1 polymer ?
#
loop_
_entity_poly.entity_id
_entity_poly.type
_entity_poly.pdbx_seq_one_letter_code
_entity_poly.pdbx_strand_id
1 'polypeptide(L)'
;RQGKIVEKDLWHTQIEMETSPLGVHWVQRGDEDESTAAQMILCTVSGRIFVVDTLQQAVFMQMHTCVSSFAAGCMKVGARRRESLCITVASLGGQVRLYHSISLSSLKTTSIANTISSNPGLEELLRGRTSSHPGPRRS
;
A
#
# COMPACT_ATOMS: atom_id res chain seq x y z
N ARG A 1 17.82 23.12 18.46
CA ARG A 1 17.84 21.68 18.81
C ARG A 1 17.59 20.91 17.51
N GLN A 2 18.61 20.30 16.90
CA GLN A 2 18.41 19.46 15.70
C GLN A 2 17.79 18.14 16.16
N GLY A 3 16.63 17.77 15.58
CA GLY A 3 16.04 16.46 15.80
C GLY A 3 16.93 15.40 15.14
N LYS A 4 17.33 14.38 15.90
CA LYS A 4 17.98 13.20 15.34
C LYS A 4 16.90 12.29 14.79
N ILE A 5 16.85 12.12 13.47
CA ILE A 5 16.04 11.07 12.85
C ILE A 5 16.75 9.75 13.15
N VAL A 6 16.03 8.83 13.80
CA VAL A 6 16.49 7.45 14.00
C VAL A 6 15.78 6.62 12.95
N GLU A 7 16.50 6.18 11.93
CA GLU A 7 15.98 5.25 10.95
C GLU A 7 15.86 3.87 11.61
N LYS A 8 14.62 3.41 11.77
CA LYS A 8 14.30 2.05 12.22
C LYS A 8 13.15 1.56 11.35
N ASP A 9 13.38 0.44 10.67
CA ASP A 9 12.32 -0.23 9.92
C ASP A 9 11.29 -0.79 10.91
N LEU A 10 10.10 -0.19 10.89
CA LEU A 10 8.98 -0.65 11.71
C LEU A 10 8.21 -1.77 11.00
N TRP A 11 8.09 -1.69 9.67
CA TRP A 11 7.38 -2.62 8.81
C TRP A 11 7.76 -2.37 7.36
N HIS A 12 7.84 -3.42 6.55
CA HIS A 12 8.00 -3.30 5.10
C HIS A 12 7.15 -4.35 4.38
N THR A 13 6.83 -4.07 3.11
CA THR A 13 6.21 -5.00 2.18
C THR A 13 6.72 -4.71 0.78
N GLN A 14 6.73 -5.70 -0.10
CA GLN A 14 7.06 -5.53 -1.50
C GLN A 14 5.80 -5.71 -2.34
N ILE A 15 5.47 -4.71 -3.16
CA ILE A 15 4.31 -4.71 -4.04
C ILE A 15 4.84 -4.62 -5.47
N GLU A 16 4.56 -5.62 -6.29
CA GLU A 16 4.85 -5.56 -7.71
C GLU A 16 3.85 -4.62 -8.39
N MET A 17 4.38 -3.56 -9.00
CA MET A 17 3.59 -2.55 -9.68
C MET A 17 4.02 -2.49 -11.15
N GLU A 18 3.04 -2.49 -12.05
CA GLU A 18 3.27 -2.31 -13.48
C GLU A 18 3.68 -0.88 -13.84
N THR A 19 3.33 0.10 -12.98
CA THR A 19 3.64 1.51 -13.17
C THR A 19 4.03 2.18 -11.87
N SER A 20 4.67 3.36 -11.96
CA SER A 20 5.16 4.09 -10.81
C SER A 20 4.05 4.45 -9.80
N PRO A 21 4.35 4.42 -8.49
CA PRO A 21 3.43 4.89 -7.47
C PRO A 21 3.25 6.40 -7.59
N LEU A 22 2.00 6.84 -7.55
CA LEU A 22 1.60 8.24 -7.50
C LEU A 22 1.64 8.79 -6.06
N GLY A 23 1.33 7.94 -5.07
CA GLY A 23 1.33 8.33 -3.67
C GLY A 23 1.02 7.16 -2.74
N VAL A 24 1.39 7.34 -1.47
CA VAL A 24 1.16 6.39 -0.39
C VAL A 24 0.53 7.13 0.78
N HIS A 25 -0.56 6.59 1.31
CA HIS A 25 -1.25 7.11 2.48
C HIS A 25 -1.30 6.04 3.57
N TRP A 26 -0.96 6.42 4.80
CA TRP A 26 -1.16 5.60 5.98
C TRP A 26 -2.47 6.01 6.64
N VAL A 27 -3.42 5.08 6.76
CA VAL A 27 -4.75 5.35 7.32
C VAL A 27 -5.02 4.43 8.49
N GLN A 28 -5.23 5.01 9.67
CA GLN A 28 -5.69 4.31 10.86
C GLN A 28 -7.18 4.60 11.06
N ARG A 29 -8.00 3.57 11.27
CA ARG A 29 -9.41 3.75 11.63
C ARG A 29 -9.49 3.91 13.15
N GLY A 30 -10.27 4.87 13.62
CA GLY A 30 -10.32 5.26 15.04
C GLY A 30 -11.40 4.56 15.87
N ASP A 31 -11.95 3.42 15.44
CA ASP A 31 -12.89 2.67 16.28
C ASP A 31 -12.09 1.87 17.33
N GLU A 32 -12.43 2.08 18.60
CA GLU A 32 -11.74 1.68 19.86
C GLU A 32 -11.48 0.17 20.04
N ASP A 33 -11.83 -0.66 19.07
CA ASP A 33 -11.40 -2.05 19.03
C ASP A 33 -10.05 -2.15 18.32
N GLU A 34 -9.03 -2.63 19.04
CA GLU A 34 -7.65 -2.91 18.61
C GLU A 34 -7.52 -3.82 17.37
N SER A 35 -8.64 -4.24 16.78
CA SER A 35 -8.75 -5.02 15.55
C SER A 35 -8.75 -4.18 14.26
N THR A 36 -8.86 -2.84 14.35
CA THR A 36 -8.81 -1.99 13.15
C THR A 36 -7.36 -1.72 12.73
N ALA A 37 -6.77 -2.70 12.06
CA ALA A 37 -5.42 -2.63 11.51
C ALA A 37 -5.22 -1.37 10.66
N ALA A 38 -4.12 -0.67 10.91
CA ALA A 38 -3.68 0.42 10.06
C ALA A 38 -3.48 -0.08 8.62
N GLN A 39 -3.86 0.74 7.65
CA GLN A 39 -3.84 0.37 6.24
C GLN A 39 -2.92 1.32 5.48
N MET A 40 -1.96 0.74 4.78
CA MET A 40 -1.21 1.44 3.76
C MET A 40 -2.02 1.39 2.47
N ILE A 41 -2.28 2.56 1.88
CA ILE A 41 -3.00 2.67 0.62
C ILE A 41 -2.11 3.33 -0.40
N LEU A 42 -1.88 2.63 -1.50
CA LEU A 42 -0.98 3.05 -2.56
C LEU A 42 -1.75 3.13 -3.87
N CYS A 43 -1.51 4.17 -4.65
CA CYS A 43 -2.09 4.32 -5.98
C CYS A 43 -1.00 4.43 -7.02
N THR A 44 -1.14 3.74 -8.15
CA THR A 44 -0.26 3.87 -9.31
C THR A 44 -0.83 4.84 -10.34
N VAL A 45 0.01 5.38 -11.21
CA VAL A 45 -0.42 6.26 -12.32
C VAL A 45 -1.39 5.58 -13.28
N SER A 46 -1.29 4.25 -13.45
CA SER A 46 -2.26 3.45 -14.24
C SER A 46 -3.62 3.28 -13.57
N GLY A 47 -3.79 3.79 -12.35
CA GLY A 47 -5.04 3.71 -11.59
C GLY A 47 -5.26 2.38 -10.88
N ARG A 48 -4.20 1.61 -10.62
CA ARG A 48 -4.27 0.48 -9.68
C ARG A 48 -4.11 1.03 -8.27
N ILE A 49 -5.06 0.70 -7.40
CA ILE A 49 -5.06 1.13 -5.99
C ILE A 49 -4.93 -0.11 -5.13
N PHE A 50 -3.88 -0.17 -4.32
CA PHE A 50 -3.60 -1.23 -3.36
C PHE A 50 -4.01 -0.77 -1.97
N VAL A 51 -4.67 -1.65 -1.23
CA VAL A 51 -4.92 -1.53 0.21
C VAL A 51 -4.17 -2.68 0.87
N VAL A 52 -3.19 -2.34 1.70
CA VAL A 52 -2.34 -3.30 2.39
C VAL A 52 -2.53 -3.13 3.89
N ASP A 53 -2.95 -4.18 4.58
CA ASP A 53 -3.04 -4.17 6.03
C ASP A 53 -1.68 -4.49 6.70
N THR A 54 -1.63 -4.36 8.02
CA THR A 54 -0.44 -4.69 8.82
C THR A 54 -0.05 -6.16 8.75
N LEU A 55 -0.97 -7.05 8.37
CA LEU A 55 -0.74 -8.48 8.14
C LEU A 55 -0.22 -8.77 6.73
N GLN A 56 0.14 -7.74 5.97
CA GLN A 56 0.62 -7.82 4.59
C GLN A 56 -0.40 -8.42 3.61
N GLN A 57 -1.70 -8.42 3.95
CA GLN A 57 -2.73 -8.76 2.98
C GLN A 57 -2.95 -7.56 2.07
N ALA A 58 -2.62 -7.75 0.79
CA ALA A 58 -2.84 -6.76 -0.24
C ALA A 58 -4.09 -7.13 -1.05
N VAL A 59 -5.04 -6.21 -1.11
CA VAL A 59 -6.11 -6.24 -2.10
C VAL A 59 -5.98 -5.03 -3.02
N PHE A 60 -6.43 -5.17 -4.26
CA PHE A 60 -6.37 -4.05 -5.20
C PHE A 60 -7.70 -3.85 -5.92
N MET A 61 -7.91 -2.60 -6.33
CA MET A 61 -8.95 -2.19 -7.26
C MET A 61 -8.30 -1.52 -8.47
N GLN A 62 -8.85 -1.78 -9.65
CA GLN A 62 -8.35 -1.22 -10.91
C GLN A 62 -9.34 -0.16 -11.40
N MET A 63 -8.82 1.05 -11.64
CA MET A 63 -9.55 2.12 -12.30
C MET A 63 -9.44 1.96 -13.82
N HIS A 64 -10.47 2.41 -14.55
CA HIS A 64 -10.48 2.39 -16.02
C HIS A 64 -9.68 3.55 -16.64
N THR A 65 -9.14 4.46 -15.83
CA THR A 65 -8.48 5.68 -16.30
C THR A 65 -7.21 5.94 -15.50
N CYS A 66 -6.20 6.50 -16.16
CA CYS A 66 -5.00 6.99 -15.51
C CYS A 66 -5.33 8.07 -14.47
N VAL A 67 -4.58 8.05 -13.36
CA VAL A 67 -4.80 8.90 -12.20
C VAL A 67 -3.79 10.03 -12.19
N SER A 68 -4.26 11.23 -11.86
CA SER A 68 -3.46 12.46 -11.75
C SER A 68 -3.21 12.85 -10.29
N SER A 69 -4.18 12.59 -9.41
CA SER A 69 -4.06 12.80 -7.98
C SER A 69 -4.89 11.79 -7.20
N PHE A 70 -4.44 11.51 -5.99
CA PHE A 70 -4.98 10.49 -5.11
C PHE A 70 -4.90 10.98 -3.67
N ALA A 71 -5.94 10.71 -2.89
CA ALA A 71 -5.94 10.90 -1.45
C ALA A 71 -6.74 9.77 -0.79
N ALA A 72 -6.27 9.30 0.36
CA ALA A 72 -7.02 8.38 1.19
C ALA A 72 -7.04 8.83 2.65
N GLY A 73 -8.14 8.52 3.33
CA GLY A 73 -8.34 8.87 4.73
C GLY A 73 -9.65 8.31 5.28
N CYS A 74 -9.95 8.65 6.53
CA CYS A 74 -11.20 8.27 7.17
C CYS A 74 -12.20 9.44 7.11
N MET A 75 -13.45 9.13 6.80
CA MET A 75 -14.56 10.08 6.90
C MET A 75 -15.66 9.49 7.78
N LYS A 76 -16.29 10.33 8.60
CA LYS A 76 -17.48 9.94 9.36
C LYS A 76 -18.69 10.00 8.43
N VAL A 77 -19.27 8.84 8.15
CA VAL A 77 -20.40 8.72 7.21
C VAL A 77 -21.69 8.44 7.99
N GLY A 78 -22.71 9.26 7.74
CA GLY A 78 -24.05 9.09 8.31
C GLY A 78 -24.19 9.49 9.79
N ALA A 79 -25.42 9.42 10.30
CA ALA A 79 -25.76 9.85 11.66
C ALA A 79 -25.07 9.03 12.76
N ARG A 80 -24.69 7.78 12.47
CA ARG A 80 -24.01 6.87 13.40
C ARG A 80 -22.52 7.17 13.58
N ARG A 81 -21.95 8.18 12.91
CA ARG A 81 -20.55 8.63 13.03
C ARG A 81 -19.48 7.54 12.87
N ARG A 82 -19.80 6.41 12.23
CA ARG A 82 -18.82 5.34 12.01
C ARG A 82 -17.75 5.81 11.03
N GLU A 83 -16.50 5.69 11.42
CA GLU A 83 -15.38 6.03 10.55
C GLU A 83 -15.27 5.01 9.41
N SER A 84 -15.29 5.50 8.19
CA SER A 84 -15.17 4.68 6.99
C SER A 84 -13.97 5.11 6.18
N LEU A 85 -13.17 4.14 5.72
CA LEU A 85 -12.12 4.41 4.76
C LEU A 85 -12.74 4.99 3.48
N CYS A 86 -12.17 6.09 3.04
CA CYS A 86 -12.54 6.80 1.84
C CYS A 86 -11.30 7.02 0.96
N ILE A 87 -11.50 6.88 -0.34
CA ILE A 87 -10.46 7.08 -1.35
C ILE A 87 -10.98 8.07 -2.39
N THR A 88 -10.30 9.19 -2.55
CA THR A 88 -10.60 10.19 -3.58
C THR A 88 -9.56 10.08 -4.69
N VAL A 89 -10.03 10.04 -5.93
CA VAL A 89 -9.18 9.88 -7.11
C VAL A 89 -9.59 10.90 -8.17
N ALA A 90 -8.63 11.65 -8.71
CA ALA A 90 -8.84 12.49 -9.88
C ALA A 90 -8.13 11.89 -11.11
N SER A 91 -8.88 11.64 -12.18
CA SER A 91 -8.33 11.13 -13.43
C SER A 91 -7.68 12.22 -14.28
N LEU A 92 -6.76 11.84 -15.17
CA LEU A 92 -6.22 12.78 -16.17
C LEU A 92 -7.29 13.33 -17.13
N GLY A 93 -8.45 12.66 -17.22
CA GLY A 93 -9.61 13.14 -17.97
C GLY A 93 -10.48 14.14 -17.19
N GLY A 94 -10.04 14.62 -16.03
CA GLY A 94 -10.75 15.62 -15.22
C GLY A 94 -11.90 15.08 -14.37
N GLN A 95 -12.09 13.76 -14.29
CA GLN A 95 -13.12 13.17 -13.45
C GLN A 95 -12.62 12.96 -12.03
N VAL A 96 -13.36 13.43 -11.04
CA VAL A 96 -13.08 13.19 -9.62
C VAL A 96 -14.10 12.21 -9.07
N ARG A 97 -13.63 11.16 -8.36
CA ARG A 97 -14.47 10.13 -7.76
C ARG A 97 -14.10 9.92 -6.30
N LEU A 98 -15.11 9.73 -5.47
CA LEU A 98 -14.99 9.34 -4.06
C LEU A 98 -15.51 7.92 -3.89
N TYR A 99 -14.66 7.04 -3.41
CA TYR A 99 -15.00 5.67 -3.04
C TYR A 99 -15.13 5.58 -1.53
N HIS A 100 -16.27 5.07 -1.05
CA HIS A 100 -16.53 4.81 0.36
C HIS A 100 -17.00 3.36 0.54
N SER A 101 -16.97 2.86 1.78
CA SER A 101 -17.44 1.50 2.12
C SER A 101 -16.76 0.39 1.31
N ILE A 102 -15.44 0.51 1.11
CA ILE A 102 -14.64 -0.47 0.36
C ILE A 102 -14.63 -1.80 1.13
N SER A 103 -15.38 -2.78 0.63
CA SER A 103 -15.42 -4.13 1.16
C SER A 103 -14.26 -4.94 0.60
N LEU A 104 -13.27 -5.25 1.45
CA LEU A 104 -12.06 -5.96 1.03
C LEU A 104 -12.34 -7.44 0.72
N SER A 105 -13.45 -8.00 1.24
CA SER A 105 -13.86 -9.40 1.02
C SER A 105 -14.31 -9.71 -0.42
N SER A 106 -14.57 -8.69 -1.24
CA SER A 106 -14.93 -8.86 -2.66
C SER A 106 -13.76 -8.67 -3.63
N LEU A 107 -12.56 -8.35 -3.13
CA LEU A 107 -11.37 -8.12 -3.95
C LEU A 107 -10.55 -9.41 -3.98
N LYS A 108 -10.11 -9.83 -5.18
CA LYS A 108 -9.28 -11.05 -5.34
C LYS A 108 -7.98 -10.87 -4.54
N THR A 109 -7.85 -11.60 -3.45
CA THR A 109 -6.61 -11.69 -2.66
C THR A 109 -5.60 -12.53 -3.43
N THR A 110 -4.56 -11.89 -3.98
CA THR A 110 -3.34 -12.60 -4.38
C THR A 110 -2.53 -12.83 -3.11
N SER A 111 -2.58 -14.06 -2.57
CA SER A 111 -1.73 -14.45 -1.46
C SER A 111 -0.26 -14.33 -1.87
N ILE A 112 0.52 -13.51 -1.17
CA ILE A 112 1.97 -13.36 -1.38
C ILE A 112 2.69 -14.71 -1.28
N ALA A 113 2.18 -15.63 -0.45
CA ALA A 113 2.71 -16.99 -0.35
C ALA A 113 2.58 -17.78 -1.65
N ASN A 114 1.52 -17.54 -2.44
CA ASN A 114 1.35 -18.17 -3.75
C ASN A 114 2.29 -17.57 -4.81
N THR A 115 2.64 -16.29 -4.67
CA THR A 115 3.62 -15.62 -5.54
C THR A 115 5.03 -16.14 -5.28
N ILE A 116 5.41 -16.32 -4.00
CA ILE A 116 6.73 -16.88 -3.62
C ILE A 116 6.85 -18.34 -4.08
N SER A 117 5.80 -19.17 -3.92
CA SER A 117 5.85 -20.57 -4.35
C SER A 117 5.89 -20.74 -5.87
N SER A 118 5.36 -19.78 -6.62
CA SER A 118 5.39 -19.78 -8.09
C SER A 118 6.71 -19.25 -8.67
N ASN A 119 7.58 -18.67 -7.83
CA ASN A 119 8.88 -18.15 -8.26
C ASN A 119 9.98 -18.48 -7.23
N PRO A 120 10.59 -19.69 -7.30
CA PRO A 120 11.52 -20.19 -6.29
C PRO A 120 12.79 -19.32 -6.11
N GLY A 121 13.22 -18.61 -7.16
CA GLY A 121 14.37 -17.69 -7.08
C GLY A 121 14.11 -16.47 -6.19
N LEU A 122 12.84 -16.16 -5.92
CA LEU A 122 12.43 -15.11 -5.00
C LEU A 122 12.73 -15.48 -3.54
N GLU A 123 12.68 -16.76 -3.20
CA GLU A 123 12.98 -17.25 -1.85
C GLU A 123 14.47 -17.08 -1.51
N GLU A 124 15.34 -17.18 -2.51
CA GLU A 124 16.78 -16.99 -2.38
C GLU A 124 17.17 -15.51 -2.18
N LEU A 125 16.47 -14.60 -2.88
CA LEU A 125 16.57 -13.14 -2.67
C LEU A 125 16.08 -12.72 -1.28
N LEU A 126 15.02 -13.34 -0.77
CA LEU A 126 14.47 -13.04 0.57
C LEU A 126 15.31 -13.63 1.71
N ARG A 127 16.07 -14.72 1.46
CA ARG A 127 16.99 -15.34 2.44
C ARG A 127 18.41 -14.76 2.42
N GLY A 128 18.74 -13.92 1.44
CA GLY A 128 20.09 -13.36 1.23
C GLY A 128 20.47 -12.22 2.17
N ARG A 129 20.95 -12.54 3.38
CA ARG A 129 21.81 -11.64 4.18
C ARG A 129 23.19 -11.47 3.52
N THR A 130 23.65 -10.23 3.43
CA THR A 130 25.07 -9.77 3.48
C THR A 130 26.08 -10.56 2.65
N SER A 131 26.27 -10.22 1.37
CA SER A 131 27.56 -10.42 0.72
C SER A 131 28.34 -9.09 0.77
N SER A 132 29.45 -9.14 1.49
CA SER A 132 30.45 -8.08 1.58
C SER A 132 30.87 -7.58 0.20
N HIS A 133 30.74 -6.27 -0.04
CA HIS A 133 31.40 -5.57 -1.14
C HIS A 133 32.91 -5.90 -1.13
N PRO A 134 33.51 -6.44 -2.20
CA PRO A 134 34.94 -6.32 -2.39
C PRO A 134 35.22 -4.89 -2.86
N GLY A 135 35.90 -4.10 -2.02
CA GLY A 135 36.38 -2.78 -2.40
C GLY A 135 37.33 -2.84 -3.61
N PRO A 136 37.46 -1.74 -4.38
CA PRO A 136 38.31 -1.73 -5.55
C PRO A 136 39.79 -1.89 -5.13
N ARG A 137 40.47 -2.87 -5.72
CA ARG A 137 41.93 -2.98 -5.64
C ARG A 137 42.56 -1.72 -6.23
N ARG A 138 43.28 -0.97 -5.40
CA ARG A 138 44.23 0.03 -5.88
C ARG A 138 45.44 -0.70 -6.48
N SER A 139 45.72 -0.41 -7.74
CA SER A 139 46.99 -0.66 -8.42
C SER A 139 48.10 0.20 -7.83
#